data_AF-A0A5C6B0J3-F1
#
_entry.id   AF-A0A5C6B0J3-F1
#
_cell.length_a   1.000
_cell.length_b   1.000
_cell.length_c   1.000
_cell.angle_alpha   90.00
_cell.angle_beta   90.00
_cell.angle_gamma   90.00
#
_symmetry.space_group_name_H-M   'P 1'
#
loop_
_entity.id
_entity.type
_entity.pdbx_description
1 polymer ?
#
loop_
_entity_poly.entity_id
_entity_poly.type
_entity_poly.pdbx_seq_one_letter_code
_entity_poly.pdbx_strand_id
1 'polypeptide(L)'
;MTVRKLFCQPKSPRSVDSRIVPDYQVDVLGLDLDGVITDAPGFFSAWTHAWPGKVIVITYRRDRAKAIADLEERNIRYDDVVLVDRFEAKAEVIAEYGVTIYVDDQPEMLKHIPAGVQVMLFRNEGNYDFDDRRWMFSGATGKQVC
;
A
#
# COMPACT_ATOMS: atom_id res chain seq x y z
N MET A 1 1.71 -29.76 40.23
CA MET A 1 0.94 -28.65 39.63
C MET A 1 0.94 -28.90 38.13
N THR A 2 -0.16 -29.43 37.57
CA THR A 2 -0.19 -29.97 36.19
C THR A 2 -1.05 -29.07 35.32
N VAL A 3 -0.45 -28.41 34.35
CA VAL A 3 -1.14 -27.55 33.37
C VAL A 3 -1.79 -28.44 32.31
N ARG A 4 -3.13 -28.49 32.26
CA ARG A 4 -3.86 -29.15 31.17
C ARG A 4 -3.92 -28.21 29.96
N LYS A 5 -3.28 -28.58 28.85
CA LYS A 5 -3.50 -27.96 27.54
C LYS A 5 -4.91 -28.34 27.05
N LEU A 6 -5.79 -27.34 26.95
CA LEU A 6 -7.05 -27.47 26.22
C LEU A 6 -6.74 -27.43 24.72
N PHE A 7 -6.79 -28.60 24.07
CA PHE A 7 -6.79 -28.68 22.61
C PHE A 7 -8.17 -28.22 22.10
N CYS A 8 -8.20 -27.10 21.39
CA CYS A 8 -9.37 -26.70 20.61
C CYS A 8 -9.41 -27.56 19.34
N GLN A 9 -10.42 -28.42 19.22
CA GLN A 9 -10.66 -29.18 17.99
C GLN A 9 -11.09 -28.21 16.87
N PRO A 10 -10.56 -28.32 15.64
CA PRO A 10 -11.01 -27.49 14.54
C PRO A 10 -12.48 -27.79 14.23
N LYS A 11 -13.32 -26.75 14.21
CA LYS A 11 -14.72 -26.88 13.76
C LYS A 11 -14.71 -27.23 12.27
N SER A 12 -15.52 -28.21 11.87
CA SER A 12 -15.70 -28.56 10.45
C SER A 12 -16.18 -27.32 9.68
N PRO A 13 -15.70 -27.08 8.45
CA PRO A 13 -16.17 -25.95 7.66
C PRO A 13 -17.65 -26.13 7.37
N ARG A 14 -18.46 -25.12 7.73
CA ARG A 14 -19.86 -25.06 7.30
C ARG A 14 -19.87 -24.86 5.79
N SER A 15 -20.63 -25.69 5.08
CA SER A 15 -20.93 -25.46 3.66
C SER A 15 -21.60 -24.10 3.52
N VAL A 16 -20.94 -23.17 2.84
CA VAL A 16 -21.51 -21.85 2.54
C VAL A 16 -22.42 -22.01 1.34
N ASP A 17 -23.70 -21.65 1.49
CA ASP A 17 -24.68 -21.57 0.42
C ASP A 17 -24.24 -20.48 -0.57
N SER A 18 -24.00 -20.86 -1.83
CA SER A 18 -23.37 -20.03 -2.87
C SER A 18 -24.29 -18.98 -3.51
N ARG A 19 -25.47 -18.72 -2.93
CA ARG A 19 -26.52 -17.95 -3.62
C ARG A 19 -26.75 -16.52 -3.16
N ILE A 20 -26.02 -16.00 -2.17
CA ILE A 20 -26.07 -14.57 -1.82
C ILE A 20 -24.69 -14.12 -1.29
N VAL A 21 -23.74 -13.90 -2.20
CA VAL A 21 -22.64 -12.96 -1.95
C VAL A 21 -22.62 -12.01 -3.14
N PRO A 22 -22.81 -10.69 -2.96
CA PRO A 22 -22.51 -9.75 -4.03
C PRO A 22 -21.07 -10.02 -4.48
N ASP A 23 -20.80 -9.90 -5.78
CA ASP A 23 -19.48 -10.09 -6.37
C ASP A 23 -18.50 -9.13 -5.67
N TYR A 24 -17.87 -9.60 -4.58
CA TYR A 24 -17.03 -8.78 -3.73
C TYR A 24 -15.73 -8.62 -4.48
N GLN A 25 -15.64 -7.54 -5.24
CA GLN A 25 -14.43 -7.20 -5.95
C GLN A 25 -13.33 -6.99 -4.91
N VAL A 26 -12.34 -7.88 -4.93
CA VAL A 26 -11.24 -7.82 -3.95
C VAL A 26 -10.40 -6.59 -4.27
N ASP A 27 -10.18 -5.75 -3.26
CA ASP A 27 -9.43 -4.52 -3.40
C ASP A 27 -8.02 -4.74 -3.97
N VAL A 28 -7.60 -3.84 -4.87
CA VAL A 28 -6.25 -3.81 -5.40
C VAL A 28 -5.46 -2.77 -4.60
N LEU A 29 -4.38 -3.23 -3.95
CA LEU A 29 -3.48 -2.40 -3.16
C LEU A 29 -2.36 -1.88 -4.06
N GLY A 30 -2.21 -0.57 -4.13
CA GLY A 30 -1.05 0.09 -4.72
C GLY A 30 -0.11 0.61 -3.64
N LEU A 31 1.20 0.42 -3.81
CA LEU A 31 2.22 0.87 -2.87
C LEU A 31 3.33 1.64 -3.60
N ASP A 32 3.74 2.78 -3.03
CA ASP A 32 5.05 3.32 -3.34
C ASP A 32 6.18 2.49 -2.70
N LEU A 33 7.38 2.59 -3.26
CA LEU A 33 8.57 1.89 -2.79
C LEU A 33 9.41 2.73 -1.80
N ASP A 34 9.83 3.93 -2.21
CA ASP A 34 10.85 4.72 -1.51
C ASP A 34 10.18 5.66 -0.51
N GLY A 35 10.53 5.58 0.78
CA GLY A 35 9.84 6.33 1.83
C GLY A 35 8.59 5.64 2.39
N VAL A 36 8.15 4.54 1.75
CA VAL A 36 7.03 3.70 2.20
C VAL A 36 7.52 2.28 2.53
N ILE A 37 7.76 1.43 1.53
CA ILE A 37 8.23 0.06 1.74
C ILE A 37 9.63 0.06 2.36
N THR A 38 10.52 0.96 1.91
CA THR A 38 11.89 1.05 2.44
C THR A 38 11.93 1.40 3.93
N ASP A 39 10.96 2.18 4.40
CA ASP A 39 10.96 2.75 5.75
C ASP A 39 10.30 1.81 6.77
N ALA A 40 9.38 0.95 6.32
CA ALA A 40 8.71 -0.04 7.17
C ALA A 40 8.63 -1.44 6.52
N PRO A 41 9.77 -2.06 6.13
CA PRO A 41 9.77 -3.27 5.31
C PRO A 41 9.07 -4.46 5.98
N GLY A 42 9.23 -4.63 7.31
CA GLY A 42 8.57 -5.73 8.03
C GLY A 42 7.05 -5.60 8.07
N PHE A 43 6.54 -4.37 8.18
CA PHE A 43 5.09 -4.11 8.14
C PHE A 43 4.52 -4.40 6.75
N PHE A 44 5.14 -3.85 5.70
CA PHE A 44 4.67 -4.04 4.33
C PHE A 44 4.87 -5.49 3.85
N SER A 45 5.90 -6.20 4.30
CA SER A 45 6.02 -7.64 4.07
C SER A 45 4.82 -8.39 4.65
N ALA A 46 4.51 -8.19 5.94
CA ALA A 46 3.37 -8.85 6.56
C ALA A 46 2.03 -8.49 5.88
N TRP A 47 1.82 -7.20 5.59
CA TRP A 47 0.57 -6.72 5.01
C TRP A 47 0.35 -7.23 3.59
N THR A 48 1.37 -7.16 2.72
CA THR A 48 1.26 -7.63 1.33
C THR A 48 1.01 -9.12 1.23
N HIS A 49 1.62 -9.93 2.11
CA HIS A 49 1.34 -11.37 2.19
C HIS A 49 -0.09 -11.67 2.67
N ALA A 50 -0.60 -10.88 3.62
CA ALA A 50 -1.97 -11.01 4.14
C ALA A 50 -3.05 -10.44 3.20
N TRP A 51 -2.67 -9.61 2.23
CA TRP A 51 -3.62 -8.96 1.34
C TRP A 51 -4.32 -9.98 0.42
N PRO A 52 -5.66 -10.04 0.41
CA PRO A 52 -6.39 -11.05 -0.38
C PRO A 52 -6.40 -10.73 -1.87
N GLY A 53 -6.21 -9.46 -2.24
CA GLY A 53 -6.26 -9.00 -3.62
C GLY A 53 -4.88 -8.91 -4.27
N LYS A 54 -4.82 -8.15 -5.37
CA LYS A 54 -3.57 -7.83 -6.05
C LYS A 54 -2.81 -6.74 -5.29
N VAL A 55 -1.49 -6.81 -5.36
CA VAL A 55 -0.56 -5.82 -4.83
C VAL A 55 0.29 -5.30 -5.99
N ILE A 56 0.20 -4.01 -6.27
CA ILE A 56 0.94 -3.34 -7.36
C ILE A 56 1.92 -2.36 -6.75
N VAL A 57 3.21 -2.54 -7.01
CA VAL A 57 4.23 -1.57 -6.59
C VAL A 57 4.43 -0.55 -7.71
N ILE A 58 4.33 0.75 -7.39
CA ILE A 58 4.42 1.84 -8.37
C ILE A 58 5.51 2.81 -7.89
N THR A 59 6.59 2.98 -8.64
CA THR A 59 7.80 3.68 -8.16
C THR A 59 8.40 4.64 -9.20
N TYR A 60 9.02 5.73 -8.74
CA TYR A 60 9.81 6.67 -9.57
C TYR A 60 11.20 6.18 -9.96
N ARG A 61 11.57 4.97 -9.54
CA ARG A 61 12.86 4.40 -9.94
C ARG A 61 12.91 4.20 -11.45
N ARG A 62 14.13 4.30 -11.98
CA ARG A 62 14.43 4.06 -13.40
C ARG A 62 14.98 2.67 -13.68
N ASP A 63 15.52 2.02 -12.66
CA ASP A 63 16.11 0.69 -12.76
C ASP A 63 15.15 -0.35 -12.18
N ARG A 64 14.49 -1.09 -13.08
CA ARG A 64 13.54 -2.13 -12.70
C ARG A 64 14.21 -3.30 -11.99
N ALA A 65 15.41 -3.68 -12.41
CA ALA A 65 16.12 -4.82 -11.83
C ALA A 65 16.48 -4.53 -10.37
N LYS A 66 16.96 -3.30 -10.10
CA LYS A 66 17.23 -2.86 -8.73
C LYS A 66 15.95 -2.76 -7.89
N ALA A 67 14.86 -2.23 -8.44
CA ALA A 67 13.58 -2.17 -7.73
C ALA A 67 13.08 -3.56 -7.31
N ILE A 68 13.18 -4.55 -8.21
CA ILE A 68 12.81 -5.95 -7.92
C ILE A 68 13.73 -6.56 -6.86
N ALA A 69 15.05 -6.39 -6.99
CA ALA A 69 16.00 -6.91 -6.01
C ALA A 69 15.72 -6.36 -4.59
N ASP A 70 15.39 -5.07 -4.48
CA ASP A 70 15.06 -4.45 -3.20
C ASP A 70 13.74 -5.02 -2.60
N LEU A 71 12.73 -5.30 -3.44
CA LEU A 71 11.48 -5.92 -3.00
C LEU A 71 11.68 -7.37 -2.55
N GLU A 72 12.52 -8.13 -3.26
CA GLU A 72 12.89 -9.50 -2.92
C GLU A 72 13.65 -9.56 -1.58
N GLU A 73 14.65 -8.68 -1.40
CA GLU A 73 15.42 -8.56 -0.15
C GLU A 73 14.50 -8.30 1.06
N ARG A 74 13.42 -7.55 0.85
CA ARG A 74 12.44 -7.15 1.89
C ARG A 74 11.27 -8.13 2.01
N ASN A 75 11.28 -9.25 1.28
CA ASN A 75 10.23 -10.26 1.29
C ASN A 75 8.82 -9.65 1.01
N ILE A 76 8.73 -8.76 0.02
CA ILE A 76 7.45 -8.15 -0.38
C ILE A 76 6.74 -9.06 -1.37
N ARG A 77 5.46 -9.38 -1.10
CA ARG A 77 4.59 -10.03 -2.09
C ARG A 77 4.03 -8.95 -3.00
N TYR A 78 4.15 -9.14 -4.31
CA TYR A 78 3.51 -8.26 -5.29
C TYR A 78 3.13 -9.04 -6.55
N ASP A 79 2.17 -8.50 -7.30
CA ASP A 79 1.71 -9.02 -8.58
C ASP A 79 2.42 -8.31 -9.75
N ASP A 80 2.76 -7.03 -9.61
CA ASP A 80 3.55 -6.29 -10.60
C ASP A 80 4.36 -5.12 -9.99
N VAL A 81 5.37 -4.66 -10.72
CA VAL A 81 6.18 -3.46 -10.43
C VAL A 81 6.17 -2.55 -11.65
N VAL A 82 5.58 -1.37 -11.49
CA VAL A 82 5.43 -0.36 -12.53
C VAL A 82 6.33 0.84 -12.22
N LEU A 83 7.17 1.20 -13.18
CA LEU A 83 8.06 2.35 -13.08
C LEU A 83 7.40 3.54 -13.79
N VAL A 84 7.43 4.70 -13.14
CA VAL A 84 6.85 5.95 -13.66
C VAL A 84 7.92 7.04 -13.73
N ASP A 85 7.75 8.00 -14.63
CA ASP A 85 8.72 9.06 -14.91
C ASP A 85 8.23 10.48 -14.64
N ARG A 86 6.93 10.65 -14.35
CA ARG A 86 6.28 11.91 -13.96
C ARG A 86 5.19 11.70 -12.91
N PHE A 87 4.93 12.69 -12.06
CA PHE A 87 4.04 12.60 -10.87
C PHE A 87 2.63 12.10 -11.21
N GLU A 88 2.08 12.59 -12.31
CA GLU A 88 0.75 12.25 -12.81
C GLU A 88 0.64 10.78 -13.27
N ALA A 89 1.74 10.15 -13.70
CA ALA A 89 1.71 8.80 -14.24
C ALA A 89 1.32 7.75 -13.19
N LYS A 90 1.51 8.02 -11.89
CA LYS A 90 0.98 7.14 -10.84
C LYS A 90 -0.54 7.04 -10.89
N ALA A 91 -1.23 8.17 -11.10
CA ALA A 91 -2.70 8.19 -11.19
C ALA A 91 -3.20 7.39 -12.40
N GLU A 92 -2.47 7.42 -13.52
CA GLU A 92 -2.76 6.64 -14.72
C GLU A 92 -2.62 5.14 -14.45
N VAL A 93 -1.52 4.72 -13.81
CA VAL A 93 -1.30 3.32 -13.42
C VAL A 93 -2.35 2.85 -12.41
N ILE A 94 -2.70 3.69 -11.43
CA ILE A 94 -3.76 3.41 -10.45
C ILE A 94 -5.10 3.15 -11.14
N ALA A 95 -5.45 3.96 -12.14
CA ALA A 95 -6.65 3.76 -12.93
C ALA A 95 -6.59 2.48 -13.79
N GLU A 96 -5.47 2.23 -14.46
CA GLU A 96 -5.26 1.07 -15.34
C GLU A 96 -5.37 -0.26 -14.57
N TYR A 97 -4.75 -0.36 -13.40
CA TYR A 97 -4.74 -1.57 -12.58
C TYR A 97 -5.97 -1.71 -11.68
N GLY A 98 -6.84 -0.69 -11.65
CA GLY A 98 -8.01 -0.66 -10.77
C GLY A 98 -7.64 -0.63 -9.29
N VAL A 99 -6.55 0.07 -8.94
CA VAL A 99 -6.11 0.26 -7.55
C VAL A 99 -7.20 1.00 -6.77
N THR A 100 -7.67 0.41 -5.67
CA THR A 100 -8.73 0.99 -4.81
C THR A 100 -8.16 1.59 -3.52
N ILE A 101 -6.96 1.17 -3.12
CA ILE A 101 -6.22 1.73 -1.97
C ILE A 101 -4.78 2.00 -2.40
N TYR A 102 -4.29 3.22 -2.17
CA TYR A 102 -2.93 3.62 -2.51
C TYR A 102 -2.18 4.20 -1.31
N VAL A 103 -0.92 3.78 -1.12
CA VAL A 103 -0.03 4.29 -0.06
C VAL A 103 1.18 4.96 -0.69
N ASP A 104 1.43 6.21 -0.29
CA ASP A 104 2.56 7.02 -0.74
C ASP A 104 3.03 7.90 0.43
N ASP A 105 4.28 8.31 0.45
CA ASP A 105 4.80 9.26 1.44
C ASP A 105 4.83 10.70 0.89
N GLN A 106 4.67 10.90 -0.41
CA GLN A 106 4.79 12.22 -1.01
C GLN A 106 3.42 12.84 -1.32
N PRO A 107 3.02 13.94 -0.65
CA PRO A 107 1.74 14.60 -0.90
C PRO A 107 1.54 15.05 -2.36
N GLU A 108 2.61 15.41 -3.06
CA GLU A 108 2.59 15.76 -4.49
C GLU A 108 2.09 14.63 -5.39
N MET A 109 2.29 13.38 -5.00
CA MET A 109 1.79 12.21 -5.74
C MET A 109 0.29 12.01 -5.53
N LEU A 110 -0.21 12.37 -4.34
CA LEU A 110 -1.59 12.11 -3.95
C LEU A 110 -2.60 13.07 -4.59
N LYS A 111 -2.18 14.26 -5.04
CA LYS A 111 -3.07 15.32 -5.56
C LYS A 111 -3.89 14.91 -6.79
N HIS A 112 -3.38 13.98 -7.59
CA HIS A 112 -3.98 13.57 -8.87
C HIS A 112 -4.70 12.22 -8.78
N ILE A 113 -4.68 11.59 -7.61
CA ILE A 113 -5.31 10.29 -7.41
C ILE A 113 -6.83 10.46 -7.50
N PRO A 114 -7.54 9.62 -8.29
CA PRO A 114 -8.99 9.76 -8.46
C PRO A 114 -9.75 9.66 -7.13
N ALA A 115 -10.84 10.43 -7.00
CA ALA A 115 -11.64 10.49 -5.76
C ALA A 115 -12.26 9.15 -5.31
N GLY A 116 -12.29 8.14 -6.18
CA GLY A 116 -12.76 6.78 -5.86
C GLY A 116 -11.69 5.88 -5.21
N VAL A 117 -10.44 6.35 -5.12
CA VAL A 117 -9.32 5.60 -4.55
C VAL A 117 -9.01 6.14 -3.16
N GLN A 118 -8.92 5.25 -2.18
CA GLN A 118 -8.52 5.64 -0.83
C GLN A 118 -7.01 5.83 -0.77
N VAL A 119 -6.56 6.97 -0.25
CA VAL A 119 -5.14 7.28 -0.11
C VAL A 119 -4.71 7.23 1.35
N MET A 120 -3.51 6.70 1.60
CA MET A 120 -2.85 6.75 2.91
C MET A 120 -1.50 7.45 2.74
N LEU A 121 -1.30 8.55 3.46
CA LEU A 121 -0.02 9.24 3.53
C LEU A 121 0.86 8.59 4.60
N PHE A 122 1.99 8.03 4.21
CA PHE A 122 2.92 7.39 5.14
C PHE A 122 3.90 8.42 5.70
N ARG A 123 3.87 8.66 7.00
CA ARG A 123 4.70 9.70 7.65
C ARG A 123 6.16 9.25 7.77
N ASN A 124 7.09 10.10 7.33
CA ASN A 124 8.53 9.90 7.50
C ASN A 124 9.26 11.25 7.70
N GLU A 125 10.60 11.21 7.82
CA GLU A 125 11.43 12.42 7.98
C GLU A 125 11.44 13.30 6.72
N GLY A 126 11.05 12.76 5.56
CA GLY A 126 10.98 13.50 4.30
C GLY A 126 9.71 14.36 4.15
N ASN A 127 8.62 14.01 4.84
CA ASN A 127 7.32 14.70 4.71
C ASN A 127 6.76 15.29 6.01
N TYR A 128 7.41 15.05 7.15
CA TYR A 128 6.97 15.56 8.45
C TYR A 128 8.11 16.15 9.25
N ASP A 129 7.94 17.39 9.69
CA ASP A 129 8.84 18.05 10.61
C ASP A 129 8.51 17.61 12.04
N PHE A 130 9.42 16.85 12.65
CA PHE A 130 9.23 16.33 14.01
C PHE A 130 9.51 17.36 15.11
N ASP A 131 10.30 18.40 14.81
CA ASP A 131 10.59 19.48 15.75
C ASP A 131 9.37 20.41 15.84
N ASP A 132 8.85 20.83 14.68
CA ASP A 132 7.65 21.68 14.59
C ASP A 132 6.33 20.90 14.72
N ARG A 133 6.39 19.57 14.63
CA ARG A 133 5.25 18.64 14.65
C ARG A 133 4.21 18.96 13.56
N ARG A 134 4.69 19.26 12.36
CA ARG A 134 3.85 19.68 11.23
C ARG A 134 4.17 18.87 9.99
N TRP A 135 3.14 18.61 9.18
CA TRP A 135 3.34 18.12 7.83
C TRP A 135 4.02 19.19 6.98
N MET A 136 5.04 18.78 6.24
CA MET A 136 5.67 19.62 5.25
C MET A 136 4.85 19.52 3.96
N PHE A 137 4.41 20.66 3.45
CA PHE A 137 3.73 20.74 2.16
C PHE A 137 4.06 22.06 1.48
N SER A 138 4.06 22.04 0.15
CA SER A 138 4.17 23.25 -0.65
C SER A 138 2.79 23.88 -0.82
N GLY A 139 2.75 25.15 -1.25
CA GLY A 139 1.47 25.78 -1.65
C GLY A 139 0.78 25.07 -2.83
N ALA A 140 1.48 24.17 -3.53
CA ALA A 140 0.90 23.34 -4.58
C ALA A 140 0.19 22.09 -4.06
N THR A 141 0.57 21.60 -2.86
CA THR A 141 0.07 20.33 -2.30
C THR A 141 -0.74 20.47 -1.04
N GLY A 142 -0.59 21.57 -0.31
CA GLY A 142 -1.41 21.86 0.85
C GLY A 142 -1.95 23.27 0.85
N LYS A 143 -3.17 23.39 1.39
CA LYS A 143 -3.81 24.66 1.69
C LYS A 143 -3.76 24.85 3.21
N GLN A 144 -3.16 25.94 3.67
CA GLN A 144 -3.35 26.36 5.06
C GLN A 144 -4.82 26.72 5.25
N VAL A 145 -5.49 26.00 6.15
CA VAL A 145 -6.85 26.35 6.57
C VAL A 145 -6.71 27.36 7.69
N CYS A 146 -7.17 28.59 7.44
CA CYS A 146 -7.28 29.66 8.42
C CYS A 146 -8.58 29.55 9.22
#